data_AF-A0A0P0URB1-F1
#
_entry.id   AF-A0A0P0URB1-F1
#
_cell.length_a   1.000
_cell.length_b   1.000
_cell.length_c   1.000
_cell.angle_alpha   90.00
_cell.angle_beta   90.00
_cell.angle_gamma   90.00
#
_symmetry.space_group_name_H-M   'P 1'
#
loop_
_entity.id
_entity.type
_entity.pdbx_description
1 polymer ?
#
loop_
_entity_poly.entity_id
_entity_poly.type
_entity_poly.pdbx_seq_one_letter_code
_entity_poly.pdbx_strand_id
1 'polypeptide(L)' 'MTYYEGVKKMEEMGVNDNYIQGWVAGFLHNPEIEEQRVTDEYESGYEDGKEQTDANFSNFC' A
#
# COMPACT_ATOMS: atom_id res chain seq x y z
N MET A 1 -13.20 0.69 -3.94
CA MET A 1 -12.48 -0.60 -3.98
C MET A 1 -12.59 -1.24 -2.61
N THR A 2 -12.83 -2.55 -2.53
CA THR A 2 -12.75 -3.25 -1.24
C THR A 2 -11.31 -3.60 -0.89
N TYR A 3 -11.04 -3.86 0.40
CA TYR A 3 -9.72 -4.31 0.87
C TYR A 3 -9.21 -5.51 0.07
N TYR A 4 -10.05 -6.55 -0.06
CA TYR A 4 -9.69 -7.79 -0.75
C TYR A 4 -9.39 -7.55 -2.23
N GLU A 5 -10.19 -6.75 -2.92
CA GLU A 5 -9.95 -6.41 -4.33
C GLU A 5 -8.64 -5.64 -4.51
N GLY A 6 -8.32 -4.70 -3.61
CA GLY A 6 -7.09 -3.93 -3.66
C GLY A 6 -5.84 -4.80 -3.47
N VAL A 7 -5.81 -5.61 -2.40
CA VAL A 7 -4.68 -6.51 -2.12
C VAL A 7 -4.50 -7.53 -3.25
N LYS A 8 -5.59 -8.19 -3.68
CA LYS A 8 -5.53 -9.16 -4.79
C LYS A 8 -4.97 -8.53 -6.05
N LYS A 9 -5.41 -7.32 -6.41
CA LYS A 9 -4.94 -6.61 -7.59
C LYS A 9 -3.45 -6.29 -7.50
N MET A 10 -2.96 -5.81 -6.35
CA MET A 10 -1.53 -5.53 -6.15
C MET A 10 -0.67 -6.79 -6.27
N GLU A 11 -1.10 -7.91 -5.65
CA GLU A 11 -0.39 -9.20 -5.75
C GLU A 11 -0.34 -9.73 -7.19
N GLU A 12 -1.46 -9.67 -7.92
CA GLU A 12 -1.52 -10.09 -9.33
C GLU A 12 -0.66 -9.20 -10.25
N MET A 13 -0.50 -7.93 -9.89
CA MET A 13 0.35 -6.97 -10.61
C MET A 13 1.84 -7.05 -10.23
N GLY A 14 2.21 -7.82 -9.20
CA GLY A 14 3.59 -7.89 -8.72
C GLY A 14 4.09 -6.57 -8.11
N VAL A 15 3.19 -5.80 -7.48
CA VAL A 15 3.54 -4.54 -6.80
C VAL A 15 4.54 -4.80 -5.66
N ASN A 16 5.45 -3.86 -5.45
CA ASN A 16 6.46 -3.89 -4.40
C ASN A 16 5.87 -4.19 -3.01
N ASP A 17 6.48 -5.14 -2.29
CA ASP A 17 6.01 -5.61 -0.99
C ASP A 17 5.89 -4.50 0.07
N ASN A 18 6.80 -3.51 0.08
CA ASN A 18 6.74 -2.39 1.02
C ASN A 18 5.56 -1.46 0.70
N TYR A 19 5.29 -1.24 -0.58
CA TYR A 19 4.10 -0.49 -1.00
C TYR A 19 2.81 -1.22 -0.59
N ILE A 20 2.73 -2.54 -0.79
CA ILE A 20 1.58 -3.35 -0.36
C ILE A 20 1.37 -3.24 1.16
N GLN A 21 2.45 -3.34 1.96
CA GLN A 21 2.37 -3.18 3.41
C GLN A 21 1.88 -1.78 3.82
N GLY A 22 2.39 -0.73 3.16
CA GLY A 22 1.92 0.63 3.35
C GLY A 22 0.42 0.74 3.07
N TRP A 23 -0.01 0.29 1.89
CA TRP A 23 -1.40 0.38 1.46
C TRP A 23 -2.36 -0.36 2.39
N VAL A 24 -2.00 -1.57 2.84
CA VAL A 24 -2.77 -2.33 3.82
C VAL A 24 -2.87 -1.60 5.16
N ALA A 25 -1.77 -1.02 5.66
CA ALA A 25 -1.77 -0.27 6.92
C ALA A 25 -2.61 1.00 6.83
N GLY A 26 -2.49 1.76 5.72
CA GLY A 26 -3.27 2.97 5.46
C GLY A 26 -4.76 2.70 5.32
N PHE A 27 -5.14 1.65 4.58
CA PHE A 27 -6.53 1.24 4.38
C PHE A 27 -7.23 0.89 5.70
N LEU A 28 -6.52 0.24 6.61
CA LEU A 28 -7.04 -0.16 7.92
C LEU A 28 -6.92 0.95 8.98
N HIS A 29 -6.33 2.09 8.65
CA HIS A 29 -5.98 3.17 9.58
C HIS A 29 -5.16 2.67 10.78
N ASN A 30 -4.22 1.76 10.53
CA ASN A 30 -3.26 1.32 11.53
C ASN A 30 -2.26 2.45 11.84
N PRO A 31 -1.60 2.43 13.02
CA PRO A 31 -0.41 3.23 13.21
C PRO A 31 0.66 2.91 12.16
N GLU A 32 1.45 3.92 11.80
CA GLU A 32 2.61 3.75 10.92
C GLU A 32 3.64 2.79 11.55
N ILE A 33 4.39 2.09 10.70
CA ILE A 33 5.48 1.20 11.15
C ILE A 33 6.61 2.01 11.78
N GLU A 34 7.54 1.30 12.43
CA GLU A 34 8.68 1.95 13.09
C GLU A 34 9.51 2.77 12.08
N GLU A 35 9.86 4.02 12.42
CA GLU A 35 10.61 4.97 11.55
C GLU A 35 11.82 4.34 10.85
N GLN A 36 12.52 3.41 11.52
CA GLN A 36 13.69 2.72 10.96
C GLN A 36 13.39 1.75 9.81
N ARG A 37 12.12 1.36 9.64
CA ARG A 37 11.64 0.44 8.60
C ARG A 37 10.86 1.16 7.51
N VAL A 38 10.60 2.45 7.67
CA VAL A 38 9.91 3.27 6.68
C VAL A 38 10.77 3.35 5.42
N THR A 39 10.11 3.22 4.28
CA THR A 39 10.69 3.32 2.94
C THR A 39 9.79 4.22 2.10
N ASP A 40 10.32 4.80 1.02
CA ASP A 40 9.55 5.66 0.12
C ASP A 40 8.33 4.92 -0.45
N GLU A 41 8.47 3.62 -0.74
CA GLU A 41 7.37 2.77 -1.18
C GLU A 41 6.32 2.57 -0.10
N TYR A 42 6.72 2.35 1.16
CA TYR A 42 5.80 2.21 2.27
C TYR A 42 5.00 3.50 2.51
N GLU A 43 5.66 4.66 2.56
CA GLU A 43 4.97 5.95 2.75
C GLU A 43 3.95 6.21 1.64
N SER A 44 4.36 5.99 0.38
CA SER A 44 3.48 6.14 -0.79
C SER A 44 2.28 5.20 -0.70
N GLY A 45 2.53 3.93 -0.35
CA GLY A 45 1.47 2.95 -0.14
C GLY A 45 0.53 3.37 0.99
N TYR A 46 1.06 3.86 2.11
CA TYR A 46 0.26 4.25 3.28
C TYR A 46 -0.69 5.41 2.99
N GLU A 47 -0.22 6.45 2.28
CA GLU A 47 -1.08 7.54 1.83
C GLU A 47 -2.18 7.05 0.87
N ASP A 48 -1.81 6.27 -0.15
CA ASP A 48 -2.78 5.74 -1.12
C ASP A 48 -3.77 4.75 -0.47
N GLY A 49 -3.33 4.03 0.56
CA GLY A 49 -4.15 3.14 1.37
C GLY A 49 -5.22 3.90 2.15
N LYS A 50 -4.87 5.04 2.77
CA LYS A 50 -5.84 5.91 3.46
C LYS A 50 -6.90 6.46 2.51
N GLU A 51 -6.51 6.74 1.26
CA GLU A 51 -7.41 7.18 0.20
C GLU A 51 -8.17 6.04 -0.48
N GLN A 52 -7.80 4.78 -0.21
CA GLN A 52 -8.39 3.56 -0.80
C GLN A 52 -8.33 3.55 -2.33
N THR A 53 -7.25 4.08 -2.90
CA THR A 53 -7.05 4.24 -4.35
C THR A 53 -6.07 3.21 -4.93
N ASP A 54 -6.26 2.85 -6.20
CA ASP A 54 -5.34 2.02 -7.00
C ASP A 54 -4.56 2.81 -8.06
N ALA A 55 -4.67 4.14 -8.07
CA ALA A 55 -4.14 5.00 -9.12
C ALA A 55 -2.64 4.83 -9.36
N ASN A 56 -1.88 4.49 -8.30
CA ASN A 56 -0.42 4.39 -8.37
C ASN A 56 0.11 2.95 -8.39
N PHE A 57 -0.73 1.91 -8.38
CA PHE A 57 -0.24 0.52 -8.29
C PHE A 57 0.81 0.20 -9.38
N SER A 58 0.58 0.66 -10.61
CA SER A 58 1.51 0.42 -11.73
C SER A 58 2.87 1.12 -11.60
N ASN A 59 2.97 2.15 -10.75
CA ASN A 59 4.23 2.88 -10.54
C ASN A 59 5.20 2.11 -9.62
N PHE A 60 4.69 1.08 -8.93
CA PHE A 60 5.44 0.29 -7.95
C PHE A 60 5.54 -1.20 -8.34
N CYS A 61 5.28 -1.55 -9.61
CA CYS A 61 5.54 -2.87 -10.18
C CYS A 61 7.01 -3.08 -10.55
#